data_AF-A0A8I2Z0L1-F1
#
_entry.id   AF-A0A8I2Z0L1-F1
#
_cell.length_a   1.000
_cell.length_b   1.000
_cell.length_c   1.000
_cell.angle_alpha   90.00
_cell.angle_beta   90.00
_cell.angle_gamma   90.00
#
_symmetry.space_group_name_H-M   'P 1'
#
loop_
_entity.id
_entity.type
_entity.pdbx_description
1 polymer ?
#
loop_
_entity_poly.entity_id
_entity_poly.type
_entity_poly.pdbx_seq_one_letter_code
_entity_poly.pdbx_strand_id
1 'polypeptide(L)'
;MASYFDFYQFFMRTSDSDVEKYLKLFTLLPVEDISSVVHDHQASPEYRSAQKLLAEEVTSMVHGQDGLDAARIATQVLFGTDYTTLKAEQIIKSLTGDPRLVFCTEERCSLLRYRTSS
;
A
#
# COMPACT_ATOMS: atom_id res chain seq x y z
N MET A 1 -4.70 11.16 -11.57
CA MET A 1 -4.95 9.72 -11.33
C MET A 1 -4.30 9.38 -9.99
N ALA A 2 -4.91 8.57 -9.14
CA ALA A 2 -4.31 8.20 -7.85
C ALA A 2 -3.06 7.32 -8.07
N SER A 3 -2.04 7.44 -7.20
CA SER A 3 -0.88 6.54 -7.24
C SER A 3 -1.28 5.11 -6.86
N TYR A 4 -0.49 4.11 -7.27
CA TYR A 4 -0.76 2.70 -6.88
C TYR A 4 -0.79 2.54 -5.35
N PHE A 5 0.08 3.28 -4.66
CA PHE A 5 0.08 3.34 -3.19
C PHE A 5 -1.22 3.92 -2.65
N ASP A 6 -1.66 5.10 -3.12
CA ASP A 6 -2.87 5.73 -2.58
C ASP A 6 -4.12 4.87 -2.86
N PHE A 7 -4.18 4.21 -4.02
CA PHE A 7 -5.24 3.26 -4.36
C PHE A 7 -5.27 2.06 -3.42
N TYR A 8 -4.13 1.39 -3.23
CA TYR A 8 -4.01 0.26 -2.30
C TYR A 8 -4.34 0.67 -0.85
N GLN A 9 -3.83 1.83 -0.42
CA GLN A 9 -4.04 2.35 0.93
C GLN A 9 -5.49 2.75 1.21
N PHE A 10 -6.25 3.16 0.18
CA PHE A 10 -7.68 3.40 0.32
C PHE A 10 -8.40 2.14 0.82
N PHE A 11 -8.14 0.98 0.21
CA PHE A 11 -8.73 -0.29 0.63
C PHE A 11 -8.16 -0.81 1.96
N MET A 12 -6.87 -0.63 2.21
CA MET A 12 -6.26 -0.99 3.50
C MET A 12 -6.91 -0.27 4.69
N ARG A 13 -7.43 0.94 4.47
CA ARG A 13 -8.09 1.77 5.50
C ARG A 13 -9.59 1.48 5.65
N THR A 14 -10.13 0.51 4.93
CA THR A 14 -11.54 0.09 5.07
C THR A 14 -11.84 -0.30 6.51
N SER A 15 -13.01 0.10 7.00
CA SER A 15 -13.47 -0.24 8.34
C SER A 15 -13.74 -1.74 8.47
N ASP A 16 -13.69 -2.27 9.69
CA ASP A 16 -14.01 -3.68 9.94
C ASP A 16 -15.48 -4.01 9.59
N SER A 17 -16.39 -3.03 9.74
CA SER A 17 -17.80 -3.19 9.39
C SER A 17 -18.06 -3.24 7.88
N ASP A 18 -17.18 -2.63 7.07
CA ASP A 18 -17.37 -2.53 5.62
C ASP A 18 -16.56 -3.57 4.82
N VAL A 19 -15.50 -4.14 5.41
CA VAL A 19 -14.54 -4.98 4.67
C VAL A 19 -15.19 -6.21 4.04
N GLU A 20 -16.09 -6.89 4.75
CA GLU A 20 -16.80 -8.06 4.22
C GLU A 20 -17.69 -7.69 3.03
N LYS A 21 -18.41 -6.57 3.14
CA LYS A 21 -19.25 -6.05 2.06
C LYS A 21 -18.40 -5.72 0.84
N TYR A 22 -17.24 -5.10 1.04
CA TYR A 22 -16.36 -4.69 -0.05
C TYR A 22 -15.69 -5.89 -0.73
N LEU A 23 -15.30 -6.92 0.05
CA LEU A 23 -14.82 -8.18 -0.51
C LEU A 23 -15.87 -8.79 -1.45
N LYS A 24 -17.13 -8.83 -1.03
CA LYS A 24 -18.24 -9.36 -1.84
C LYS A 24 -18.56 -8.52 -3.09
N LEU A 25 -18.28 -7.22 -3.07
CA LEU A 25 -18.63 -6.30 -4.17
C LEU A 25 -17.50 -6.12 -5.20
N PHE A 26 -16.24 -6.17 -4.77
CA PHE A 26 -15.10 -5.75 -5.58
C PHE A 26 -14.12 -6.87 -5.91
N THR A 27 -14.31 -8.07 -5.36
CA THR A 27 -13.45 -9.23 -5.65
C THR A 27 -14.24 -10.33 -6.35
N LEU A 28 -13.52 -11.28 -6.94
CA LEU A 28 -14.08 -12.48 -7.56
C LEU A 28 -13.94 -13.72 -6.66
N LEU A 29 -13.69 -13.50 -5.36
CA LEU A 29 -13.49 -14.57 -4.39
C LEU A 29 -14.82 -15.30 -4.11
N PRO A 30 -14.79 -16.62 -3.89
CA PRO A 30 -15.92 -17.37 -3.36
C PRO A 30 -16.41 -16.79 -2.02
N VAL A 31 -17.72 -16.89 -1.77
CA VAL A 31 -18.32 -16.33 -0.55
C VAL A 31 -17.79 -17.07 0.69
N GLU A 32 -17.51 -18.35 0.56
CA GLU A 32 -16.95 -19.21 1.60
C GLU A 32 -15.56 -18.73 2.03
N ASP A 33 -14.69 -18.39 1.06
CA ASP A 33 -13.34 -17.87 1.31
C ASP A 33 -13.40 -16.50 1.98
N ILE A 34 -14.34 -15.64 1.55
CA ILE A 34 -14.61 -14.34 2.19
C ILE A 34 -15.05 -14.54 3.64
N SER A 35 -15.97 -15.46 3.90
CA SER A 35 -16.42 -15.76 5.27
C SER A 35 -15.28 -16.28 6.14
N SER A 36 -14.39 -17.12 5.60
CA SER A 36 -13.21 -17.63 6.30
C SER A 36 -12.27 -16.50 6.70
N VAL A 37 -11.85 -15.65 5.76
CA VAL A 37 -10.88 -14.57 6.07
C VAL A 37 -11.47 -13.52 7.01
N VAL A 38 -12.78 -13.24 6.93
CA VAL A 38 -13.46 -12.31 7.84
C VAL A 38 -13.52 -12.89 9.24
N HIS A 39 -13.76 -14.20 9.38
CA HIS A 39 -13.71 -14.87 10.67
C HIS A 39 -12.31 -14.80 11.30
N ASP A 40 -11.28 -15.11 10.52
CA ASP A 40 -9.88 -15.03 10.97
C ASP A 40 -9.49 -13.59 11.36
N HIS A 41 -9.95 -12.60 10.58
CA HIS A 41 -9.75 -11.18 10.90
C HIS A 41 -10.44 -10.78 12.21
N GLN A 42 -11.66 -11.26 12.45
CA GLN A 42 -12.37 -10.99 13.71
C GLN A 42 -11.66 -11.58 14.93
N ALA A 43 -10.97 -12.71 14.75
CA ALA A 43 -10.16 -13.32 15.81
C ALA A 43 -8.87 -12.54 16.09
N SER A 44 -8.33 -11.82 15.10
CA SER A 44 -7.09 -11.03 15.26
C SER A 44 -7.10 -9.74 14.40
N PRO A 45 -7.90 -8.73 14.78
CA PRO A 45 -8.15 -7.54 13.95
C PRO A 45 -6.90 -6.68 13.68
N GLU A 46 -5.91 -6.76 14.56
CA GLU A 46 -4.65 -6.02 14.48
C GLU A 46 -3.84 -6.36 13.21
N TYR A 47 -4.02 -7.56 12.65
CA TYR A 47 -3.33 -7.96 11.42
C TYR A 47 -3.98 -7.41 10.16
N ARG A 48 -5.23 -6.91 10.24
CA ARG A 48 -5.98 -6.37 9.10
C ARG A 48 -6.00 -7.31 7.89
N SER A 49 -6.14 -8.61 8.14
CA SER A 49 -6.01 -9.65 7.12
C SER A 49 -7.07 -9.51 6.02
N ALA A 50 -8.32 -9.21 6.39
CA ALA A 50 -9.40 -9.00 5.44
C ALA A 50 -9.17 -7.74 4.58
N GLN A 51 -8.72 -6.62 5.17
CA GLN A 51 -8.43 -5.40 4.40
C GLN A 51 -7.22 -5.57 3.49
N LYS A 52 -6.21 -6.34 3.95
CA LYS A 52 -5.05 -6.68 3.14
C LYS A 52 -5.48 -7.48 1.91
N LEU A 53 -6.27 -8.55 2.09
CA LEU A 53 -6.79 -9.33 0.97
C LEU A 53 -7.59 -8.46 0.00
N LEU A 54 -8.51 -7.62 0.52
CA LEU A 54 -9.29 -6.69 -0.30
C LEU A 54 -8.39 -5.77 -1.12
N ALA A 55 -7.39 -5.15 -0.49
CA ALA A 55 -6.48 -4.23 -1.17
C ALA A 55 -5.66 -4.96 -2.25
N GLU A 56 -5.21 -6.18 -1.97
CA GLU A 56 -4.43 -6.99 -2.91
C GLU A 56 -5.25 -7.40 -4.13
N GLU A 57 -6.44 -7.96 -3.92
CA GLU A 57 -7.33 -8.42 -5.00
C GLU A 57 -7.73 -7.26 -5.93
N VAL A 58 -8.20 -6.14 -5.36
CA VAL A 58 -8.69 -5.03 -6.16
C VAL A 58 -7.54 -4.31 -6.88
N THR A 59 -6.38 -4.17 -6.22
CA THR A 59 -5.21 -3.55 -6.85
C THR A 59 -4.66 -4.42 -7.97
N SER A 60 -4.56 -5.74 -7.77
CA SER A 60 -4.12 -6.67 -8.82
C SER A 60 -5.08 -6.67 -10.00
N MET A 61 -6.39 -6.64 -9.74
CA MET A 61 -7.41 -6.63 -10.80
C MET A 61 -7.35 -5.37 -11.67
N VAL A 62 -7.11 -4.20 -11.08
CA VAL A 62 -7.13 -2.91 -11.80
C VAL A 62 -5.76 -2.53 -12.38
N HIS A 63 -4.68 -2.84 -11.67
CA HIS A 63 -3.33 -2.39 -12.00
C HIS A 63 -2.35 -3.53 -12.34
N GLY A 64 -2.83 -4.78 -12.35
CA GLY A 64 -2.01 -5.96 -12.57
C GLY A 64 -1.06 -6.25 -11.42
N GLN A 65 -0.29 -7.33 -11.57
CA GLN A 65 0.70 -7.75 -10.57
C GLN A 65 1.77 -6.68 -10.34
N ASP A 66 2.24 -6.03 -11.40
CA ASP A 66 3.26 -4.97 -11.32
C ASP A 66 2.77 -3.77 -10.47
N GLY A 67 1.50 -3.39 -10.62
CA GLY A 67 0.89 -2.32 -9.84
C GLY A 67 0.74 -2.68 -8.37
N LEU A 68 0.33 -3.92 -8.09
CA LEU A 68 0.25 -4.45 -6.73
C LEU A 68 1.63 -4.49 -6.06
N ASP A 69 2.66 -4.98 -6.76
CA ASP A 69 4.01 -5.07 -6.23
C ASP A 69 4.59 -3.68 -5.97
N ALA A 70 4.35 -2.72 -6.87
CA ALA A 70 4.70 -1.32 -6.63
C ALA A 70 3.99 -0.75 -5.38
N ALA A 71 2.70 -0.99 -5.21
CA ALA A 71 1.95 -0.52 -4.05
C ALA A 71 2.44 -1.14 -2.72
N ARG A 72 2.79 -2.43 -2.74
CA ARG A 72 3.38 -3.13 -1.58
C ARG A 72 4.76 -2.56 -1.23
N ILE A 73 5.63 -2.36 -2.22
CA ILE A 73 6.95 -1.75 -2.00
C ILE A 73 6.79 -0.34 -1.45
N ALA A 74 5.93 0.50 -2.03
CA ALA A 74 5.68 1.85 -1.53
C ALA A 74 5.16 1.83 -0.08
N THR A 75 4.25 0.90 0.24
CA THR A 75 3.75 0.70 1.60
C THR A 75 4.86 0.31 2.56
N GLN A 76 5.75 -0.62 2.17
CA GLN A 76 6.91 -1.02 2.96
C GLN A 76 7.89 0.12 3.16
N VAL A 77 8.13 0.96 2.16
CA VAL A 77 9.05 2.11 2.27
C VAL A 77 8.48 3.19 3.20
N LEU A 78 7.16 3.43 3.15
CA LEU A 78 6.54 4.52 3.91
C LEU A 78 6.18 4.14 5.36
N PHE A 79 5.91 2.86 5.63
CA PHE A 79 5.49 2.38 6.96
C PHE A 79 6.34 1.26 7.53
N GLY A 80 7.15 0.59 6.70
CA GLY A 80 8.00 -0.50 7.14
C GLY A 80 9.24 -0.02 7.88
N THR A 81 9.77 -0.89 8.73
CA THR A 81 11.00 -0.66 9.50
C THR A 81 12.26 -1.15 8.79
N ASP A 82 12.12 -2.05 7.80
CA ASP A 82 13.24 -2.62 7.03
C ASP A 82 13.04 -2.45 5.52
N TYR A 83 13.92 -1.66 4.93
CA TYR A 83 14.04 -1.41 3.49
C TYR A 83 15.44 -1.81 2.96
N THR A 84 16.27 -2.45 3.79
CA THR A 84 17.67 -2.77 3.45
C THR A 84 17.79 -3.77 2.31
N THR A 85 16.74 -4.55 2.06
CA THR A 85 16.65 -5.53 0.99
C THR A 85 16.18 -4.93 -0.35
N LEU A 86 15.70 -3.68 -0.36
CA LEU A 86 15.17 -3.02 -1.55
C LEU A 86 16.25 -2.22 -2.26
N LYS A 87 16.28 -2.32 -3.60
CA LYS A 87 17.15 -1.48 -4.42
C LYS A 87 16.55 -0.10 -4.61
N ALA A 88 17.39 0.94 -4.69
CA ALA A 88 16.98 2.32 -4.92
C ALA A 88 16.06 2.47 -6.16
N GLU A 89 16.37 1.73 -7.24
CA GLU A 89 15.55 1.71 -8.46
C GLU A 89 14.12 1.22 -8.18
N GLN A 90 13.94 0.19 -7.34
CA GLN A 90 12.62 -0.34 -7.00
C GLN A 90 11.80 0.68 -6.19
N ILE A 91 12.47 1.42 -5.29
CA ILE A 91 11.85 2.47 -4.49
C ILE A 91 11.41 3.65 -5.36
N ILE A 92 12.25 4.08 -6.30
CA ILE A 92 11.91 5.18 -7.22
C ILE A 92 10.74 4.75 -8.12
N LYS A 93 10.78 3.52 -8.65
CA LYS A 93 9.71 2.98 -9.49
C LYS A 93 8.39 2.88 -8.73
N SER A 94 8.40 2.43 -7.48
CA SER A 94 7.16 2.26 -6.68
C SER A 94 6.47 3.58 -6.33
N LEU A 95 7.22 4.68 -6.26
CA LEU A 95 6.71 6.02 -5.98
C LEU A 95 6.55 6.88 -7.25
N THR A 96 6.74 6.30 -8.44
CA THR A 96 6.57 7.04 -9.70
C THR A 96 5.12 7.50 -9.86
N GLY A 97 4.91 8.80 -10.05
CA GLY A 97 3.58 9.42 -10.10
C GLY A 97 2.96 9.72 -8.73
N ASP A 98 3.63 9.36 -7.63
CA ASP A 98 3.25 9.74 -6.28
C ASP A 98 3.80 11.14 -5.94
N PRO A 99 3.00 12.08 -5.41
CA PRO A 99 3.45 13.44 -5.07
C PRO A 99 4.52 13.47 -3.97
N ARG A 100 4.70 12.38 -3.22
CA ARG A 100 5.72 12.26 -2.17
C ARG A 100 7.13 12.04 -2.74
N LEU A 101 7.25 11.63 -4.00
CA LEU A 101 8.54 11.52 -4.68
C LEU A 101 9.01 12.91 -5.15
N VAL A 102 9.92 13.51 -4.39
CA VAL A 102 10.50 14.82 -4.72
C VAL A 102 11.96 14.65 -5.12
N PHE A 103 12.29 15.05 -6.35
CA PHE A 103 13.67 15.14 -6.79
C PHE A 103 14.31 16.43 -6.26
N CYS A 104 15.38 16.30 -5.49
CA CYS A 104 16.20 17.42 -5.05
C CYS A 104 17.34 17.66 -6.04
N THR A 105 17.44 18.89 -6.55
CA THR A 105 18.65 19.37 -7.22
C THR A 105 19.75 19.68 -6.19
N GLU A 106 21.02 19.72 -6.60
CA GLU A 106 22.14 19.99 -5.68
C GLU A 106 21.94 21.28 -4.86
N GLU A 107 21.39 22.33 -5.47
CA GLU A 107 21.08 23.61 -4.80
C GLU A 107 20.00 23.49 -3.71
N ARG A 108 19.03 22.57 -3.85
CA ARG A 108 18.00 22.35 -2.82
C ARG A 108 18.48 21.44 -1.69
N CYS A 109 19.41 20.52 -1.98
CA CYS A 109 20.02 19.65 -0.98
C CYS A 109 20.99 20.40 -0.05
N SER A 110 21.71 21.41 -0.54
CA SER A 110 22.61 22.23 0.29
C SER A 110 21.85 23.04 1.34
N LEU A 111 20.67 23.57 1.02
CA LEU A 111 19.82 24.33 1.92
C LEU A 111 19.20 23.49 3.05
N LEU A 112 18.96 22.19 2.83
CA LEU A 112 18.44 21.29 3.86
C LEU A 112 19.50 20.93 4.92
N ARG A 113 20.79 20.89 4.54
CA ARG A 113 21.90 20.61 5.47
C ARG A 113 22.13 21.73 6.50
N TYR A 114 21.74 22.97 6.18
CA TYR A 114 21.91 24.11 7.09
C TYR A 114 20.79 24.23 8.14
N ARG A 115 19.66 23.53 7.99
CA ARG A 115 18.53 23.61 8.93
C ARG A 115 18.55 22.57 10.06
N THR A 116 19.42 21.57 10.00
CA THR A 116 19.52 20.50 11.01
C THR A 116 20.69 20.66 11.97
N SER A 117 21.33 21.84 12.00
CA SER A 117 22.47 22.16 12.88
C SER A 117 22.13 23.20 13.96
N SER A 118 20.91 23.19 14.48
CA SER A 118 20.51 23.98 15.66
C SER A 118 19.72 23.13 16.63
#